data_AF-A0A0F9G0G1-F1
#
_entry.id   AF-A0A0F9G0G1-F1
#
_cell.length_a   1.000
_cell.length_b   1.000
_cell.length_c   1.000
_cell.angle_alpha   90.00
_cell.angle_beta   90.00
_cell.angle_gamma   90.00
#
_symmetry.space_group_name_H-M   'P 1'
#
loop_
_entity.id
_entity.type
_entity.pdbx_description
1 polymer ?
#
loop_
_entity_poly.entity_id
_entity_poly.type
_entity_poly.pdbx_seq_one_letter_code
_entity_poly.pdbx_strand_id
1 'polypeptide(L)'
;MEIHVNVPFVGYKRTAADEKQRDKMREWERDLKYACQLEMITQGYPLFTSNVGIVIEANFPPGKSSYDIDKISSWVLDSIKQEIVQDDSQVKELYIRLTETPMPEHTIIKIMPF
;
A
#
# COMPACT_ATOMS: atom_id res chain seq x y z
N MET A 1 6.29 0.26 18.32
CA MET A 1 5.75 -1.04 17.85
C MET A 1 5.38 -0.84 16.39
N GLU A 2 5.81 -1.70 15.48
CA GLU A 2 5.65 -1.49 14.03
C GLU A 2 4.74 -2.58 13.44
N ILE A 3 3.74 -2.18 12.62
CA ILE A 3 2.91 -3.12 11.87
C ILE A 3 3.46 -3.23 10.45
N HIS A 4 3.68 -4.46 9.98
CA HIS A 4 4.21 -4.76 8.66
C HIS A 4 3.15 -5.48 7.85
N VAL A 5 2.56 -4.78 6.88
CA VAL A 5 1.59 -5.35 5.96
C VAL A 5 2.29 -5.68 4.65
N ASN A 6 2.21 -6.93 4.23
CA ASN A 6 2.78 -7.38 2.97
C ASN A 6 1.67 -7.77 2.01
N VAL A 7 1.60 -7.09 0.86
CA VAL A 7 0.61 -7.34 -0.18
C VAL A 7 1.30 -7.49 -1.53
N PRO A 8 0.69 -8.20 -2.50
CA PRO A 8 1.22 -8.24 -3.87
C PRO A 8 1.44 -6.83 -4.42
N PHE A 9 2.41 -6.63 -5.31
CA PHE A 9 2.49 -5.35 -6.02
C PHE A 9 1.40 -5.29 -7.09
N VAL A 10 0.71 -4.15 -7.16
CA VAL A 10 -0.23 -3.85 -8.24
C VAL A 10 0.31 -2.69 -9.04
N GLY A 11 0.69 -2.98 -10.28
CA GLY A 11 1.22 -1.96 -11.15
C GLY A 11 0.14 -1.38 -12.07
N TYR A 12 0.09 -0.06 -12.18
CA TYR A 12 -0.73 0.67 -13.14
C TYR A 12 -0.04 0.75 -14.51
N LYS A 13 -0.54 0.03 -15.51
CA LYS A 13 -0.09 0.23 -16.91
C LYS A 13 -0.84 1.44 -17.48
N ARG A 14 -0.12 2.33 -18.17
CA ARG A 14 -0.62 3.59 -18.77
C ARG A 14 -1.81 3.43 -19.75
N THR A 15 -2.16 2.20 -20.14
CA THR A 15 -3.40 1.85 -20.85
C THR A 15 -4.58 1.78 -19.88
N ALA A 16 -4.94 2.94 -19.32
CA ALA A 16 -5.91 3.14 -18.25
C ALA A 16 -7.40 2.84 -18.61
N ALA A 17 -7.68 1.95 -19.55
CA ALA A 17 -9.04 1.72 -20.07
C ALA A 17 -9.60 0.30 -19.85
N ASP A 18 -8.81 -0.64 -19.33
CA ASP A 18 -9.27 -2.03 -19.20
C ASP A 18 -9.96 -2.28 -17.85
N GLU A 19 -11.22 -2.72 -17.87
CA GLU A 19 -11.96 -3.24 -16.70
C GLU A 19 -11.11 -4.21 -15.87
N LYS A 20 -10.29 -5.02 -16.54
CA LYS A 20 -9.36 -5.97 -15.93
C LYS A 20 -8.34 -5.31 -14.99
N GLN A 21 -7.95 -4.06 -15.23
CA GLN A 21 -7.06 -3.33 -14.33
C GLN A 21 -7.81 -2.84 -13.09
N ARG A 22 -9.06 -2.39 -13.25
CA ARG A 22 -9.92 -2.01 -12.12
C ARG A 22 -10.22 -3.20 -11.21
N ASP A 23 -10.45 -4.38 -11.79
CA ASP A 23 -10.67 -5.60 -11.02
C ASP A 23 -9.45 -5.99 -10.19
N LYS A 24 -8.24 -5.87 -10.77
CA LYS A 24 -6.99 -6.08 -10.03
C LYS A 24 -6.77 -5.07 -8.91
N MET A 25 -7.13 -3.81 -9.13
CA MET A 25 -7.05 -2.78 -8.09
C MET A 25 -8.01 -3.08 -6.93
N ARG A 26 -9.26 -3.50 -7.23
CA ARG A 26 -10.23 -3.92 -6.21
C ARG A 26 -9.77 -5.16 -5.45
N GLU A 27 -9.19 -6.13 -6.15
CA GLU A 27 -8.62 -7.33 -5.52
C GLU A 27 -7.48 -6.94 -4.58
N TRP A 28 -6.59 -6.06 -5.02
CA TRP A 28 -5.50 -5.56 -4.18
C TRP A 28 -6.01 -4.79 -2.95
N GLU A 29 -7.02 -3.92 -3.09
CA GLU A 29 -7.65 -3.22 -1.96
C GLU A 29 -8.24 -4.19 -0.94
N ARG A 30 -8.89 -5.26 -1.44
CA ARG A 30 -9.44 -6.31 -0.58
C ARG A 30 -8.33 -7.06 0.16
N ASP A 31 -7.25 -7.39 -0.53
CA ASP A 31 -6.12 -8.10 0.06
C ASP A 31 -5.38 -7.23 1.08
N LEU A 32 -5.23 -5.92 0.81
CA LEU A 32 -4.72 -4.93 1.76
C LEU A 32 -5.59 -4.88 3.01
N LYS A 33 -6.89 -4.71 2.85
CA LYS A 33 -7.85 -4.70 3.96
C LYS A 33 -7.72 -5.95 4.82
N TYR A 34 -7.70 -7.12 4.18
CA TYR A 34 -7.56 -8.38 4.89
C TYR A 34 -6.23 -8.49 5.64
N ALA A 35 -5.11 -8.13 4.99
CA ALA A 35 -3.79 -8.18 5.60
C ALA A 35 -3.65 -7.19 6.77
N CYS A 36 -4.15 -5.96 6.63
CA CYS A 36 -4.21 -4.99 7.72
C CYS A 36 -5.00 -5.53 8.91
N GLN A 37 -6.22 -6.05 8.68
CA GLN A 37 -7.05 -6.62 9.74
C GLN A 37 -6.38 -7.81 10.43
N LEU A 38 -5.74 -8.69 9.66
CA LEU A 38 -5.06 -9.87 10.20
C LEU A 38 -3.86 -9.48 11.07
N GLU A 39 -3.05 -8.51 10.63
CA GLU A 39 -1.94 -7.98 11.43
C GLU A 39 -2.46 -7.30 12.71
N MET A 40 -3.51 -6.50 12.60
CA MET A 40 -4.14 -5.84 13.76
C MET A 40 -4.69 -6.84 14.77
N ILE A 41 -5.37 -7.90 14.32
CA ILE A 41 -5.87 -8.99 15.18
C ILE A 41 -4.70 -9.72 15.83
N THR A 42 -3.69 -10.08 15.05
CA THR A 42 -2.53 -10.84 15.52
C THR A 42 -1.75 -10.06 16.58
N GLN A 43 -1.62 -8.74 16.38
CA GLN A 43 -0.94 -7.87 17.32
C GLN A 43 -1.85 -7.35 18.46
N GLY A 44 -3.17 -7.56 18.38
CA GLY A 44 -4.14 -7.19 19.41
C GLY A 44 -4.53 -5.70 19.43
N TYR A 45 -4.45 -5.00 18.30
CA TYR A 45 -4.66 -3.54 18.22
C TYR A 45 -5.98 -3.15 17.54
N PRO A 46 -6.71 -2.15 18.09
CA PRO A 46 -7.77 -1.47 17.36
C PRO A 46 -7.20 -0.56 16.25
N LEU A 47 -8.06 -0.10 15.33
CA LEU A 47 -7.75 0.92 14.30
C LEU A 47 -6.94 2.07 14.90
N PHE A 48 -5.92 2.54 14.19
CA PHE A 48 -5.03 3.58 14.71
C PHE A 48 -5.82 4.88 14.94
N THR A 49 -6.08 5.20 16.20
CA THR A 49 -6.69 6.47 16.62
C THR A 49 -5.64 7.54 16.91
N SER A 50 -4.35 7.17 16.93
CA SER A 50 -3.22 8.08 17.14
C SER A 50 -2.56 8.47 15.82
N ASN A 51 -1.59 9.40 15.91
CA ASN A 51 -0.76 9.77 14.79
C ASN A 51 0.10 8.57 14.33
N VAL A 52 0.31 8.44 13.02
CA VAL A 52 1.09 7.34 12.43
C VAL A 52 2.11 7.86 11.41
N GLY A 53 3.23 7.16 11.32
CA GLY A 53 4.19 7.23 10.22
C GLY A 53 3.97 6.04 9.30
N ILE A 54 3.98 6.27 8.00
CA ILE A 54 3.74 5.25 6.98
C ILE A 54 4.95 5.17 6.06
N VAL A 55 5.51 3.98 5.90
CA VAL A 55 6.56 3.69 4.92
C VAL A 55 6.05 2.66 3.94
N ILE A 56 6.07 2.96 2.65
CA ILE A 56 5.63 2.10 1.56
C ILE A 56 6.86 1.72 0.75
N GLU A 57 7.25 0.45 0.78
CA GLU A 57 8.34 -0.10 -0.01
C GLU A 57 7.75 -1.03 -1.07
N ALA A 58 7.71 -0.58 -2.33
CA ALA A 58 7.17 -1.36 -3.44
C ALA A 58 8.29 -1.88 -4.34
N ASN A 59 8.31 -3.20 -4.49
CA ASN A 59 9.22 -3.93 -5.37
C ASN A 59 8.50 -4.27 -6.66
N PHE A 60 9.05 -3.82 -7.79
CA PHE A 60 8.48 -4.04 -9.11
C PHE A 60 9.53 -4.53 -10.10
N PRO A 61 9.16 -5.34 -11.11
CA PRO A 61 10.12 -5.96 -12.00
C PRO A 61 10.74 -4.91 -12.95
N PRO A 62 12.02 -5.10 -13.33
CA PRO A 62 12.72 -4.22 -14.25
C PRO A 62 12.07 -4.21 -15.64
N GLY A 63 12.13 -3.07 -16.33
CA GLY A 63 11.60 -2.91 -17.70
C GLY A 63 10.29 -2.13 -17.81
N LYS A 64 10.03 -1.22 -16.87
CA LYS A 64 8.73 -0.58 -16.66
C LYS A 64 8.75 0.94 -16.88
N SER A 65 9.26 1.43 -18.01
CA SER A 65 8.95 2.77 -18.55
C SER A 65 7.46 2.98 -18.91
N SER A 66 6.61 1.98 -18.63
CA SER A 66 5.16 1.96 -18.91
C SER A 66 4.28 2.10 -17.66
N TYR A 67 4.86 2.19 -16.46
CA TYR A 67 4.11 2.29 -15.22
C TYR A 67 4.05 3.74 -14.76
N ASP A 68 2.82 4.20 -14.52
CA ASP A 68 2.56 5.55 -14.04
C ASP A 68 2.78 5.54 -12.51
N ILE A 69 4.05 5.61 -12.12
CA ILE A 69 4.51 5.51 -10.74
C ILE A 69 3.77 6.52 -9.84
N ASP A 70 3.55 7.74 -10.31
CA ASP A 70 2.87 8.80 -9.56
C ASP A 70 1.39 8.46 -9.30
N LYS A 71 0.73 7.77 -10.23
CA LYS A 71 -0.64 7.29 -10.00
C LYS A 71 -0.69 6.10 -9.05
N ILE A 72 0.29 5.20 -9.14
CA ILE A 72 0.38 4.04 -8.23
C ILE A 72 0.60 4.55 -6.81
N SER A 73 1.55 5.46 -6.61
CA SER A 73 1.86 6.01 -5.29
C SER A 73 0.67 6.75 -4.69
N SER A 74 -0.06 7.56 -5.48
CA SER A 74 -1.25 8.26 -5.01
C SER A 74 -2.40 7.31 -4.64
N TRP A 75 -2.72 6.34 -5.49
CA TRP A 75 -3.81 5.42 -5.21
C TRP A 75 -3.50 4.46 -4.06
N VAL A 76 -2.28 3.89 -4.03
CA VAL A 76 -1.82 3.04 -2.90
C VAL A 76 -1.91 3.83 -1.60
N LEU A 77 -1.48 5.10 -1.61
CA LEU A 77 -1.58 5.97 -0.45
C LEU A 77 -3.04 6.18 0.00
N ASP A 78 -3.95 6.46 -0.94
CA ASP A 78 -5.36 6.68 -0.63
C ASP A 78 -6.01 5.42 -0.04
N SER A 79 -5.74 4.24 -0.61
CA SER A 79 -6.25 2.96 -0.10
C SER A 79 -5.71 2.64 1.29
N ILE A 80 -4.42 2.90 1.54
CA ILE A 80 -3.79 2.73 2.85
C ILE A 80 -4.42 3.67 3.87
N LYS A 81 -4.58 4.95 3.52
CA LYS A 81 -5.19 5.94 4.41
C LYS A 81 -6.59 5.53 4.82
N GLN A 82 -7.43 5.12 3.88
CA GLN A 82 -8.80 4.69 4.14
C GLN A 82 -8.90 3.49 5.10
N GLU A 83 -7.91 2.59 5.09
CA GLU A 83 -7.96 1.41 5.95
C GLU A 83 -7.28 1.62 7.31
N ILE A 84 -6.26 2.47 7.39
CA ILE A 84 -5.37 2.55 8.55
C ILE A 84 -5.67 3.76 9.43
N VAL A 85 -6.04 4.90 8.83
CA VAL A 85 -6.33 6.14 9.55
C VAL A 85 -7.79 6.55 9.36
N GLN A 86 -8.34 7.23 10.35
CA GLN A 86 -9.67 7.84 10.24
C GLN A 86 -9.60 9.20 9.55
N ASP A 87 -8.46 9.89 9.68
CA ASP A 87 -8.22 11.22 9.16
C ASP A 87 -6.78 11.36 8.64
N ASP A 88 -6.63 11.94 7.46
CA ASP A 88 -5.34 12.19 6.79
C ASP A 88 -4.34 12.96 7.67
N SER A 89 -4.82 13.82 8.58
CA SER A 89 -4.00 14.58 9.52
C SER A 89 -3.28 13.71 10.56
N GLN A 90 -3.69 12.45 10.73
CA GLN A 90 -3.02 11.47 11.57
C GLN A 90 -1.71 10.99 10.94
N VAL A 91 -1.56 11.05 9.60
CA VAL A 91 -0.32 10.68 8.92
C VAL A 91 0.70 11.81 9.08
N LYS A 92 1.69 11.63 9.96
CA LYS A 92 2.72 12.65 10.23
C LYS A 92 3.95 12.49 9.35
N GLU A 93 4.26 11.26 8.99
CA GLU A 93 5.38 10.93 8.12
C GLU A 93 4.91 9.96 7.05
N LEU A 94 5.29 10.24 5.80
CA LEU A 94 5.03 9.37 4.67
C LEU A 94 6.31 9.22 3.85
N TYR A 95 6.76 7.98 3.69
CA TYR A 95 7.89 7.67 2.83
C TYR A 95 7.50 6.62 1.80
N ILE A 96 7.73 6.89 0.52
CA ILE A 96 7.45 5.96 -0.57
C ILE A 96 8.77 5.62 -1.25
N ARG A 97 9.15 4.35 -1.20
CA ARG A 97 10.33 3.80 -1.85
C ARG A 97 9.90 2.81 -2.90
N LEU A 98 10.30 3.08 -4.13
CA LEU A 98 10.03 2.21 -5.27
C LEU A 98 11.36 1.61 -5.73
N THR A 99 11.45 0.28 -5.74
CA THR A 99 12.68 -0.43 -6.07
C THR A 99 12.43 -1.37 -7.25
N GLU A 100 13.21 -1.19 -8.30
CA GLU A 100 13.25 -2.14 -9.41
C GLU A 100 14.02 -3.39 -8.99
N THR A 101 13.36 -4.56 -8.99
CA THR A 101 13.98 -5.82 -8.59
C THR A 101 13.45 -7.00 -9.40
N PRO A 102 14.29 -7.96 -9.80
CA PRO A 102 13.85 -9.20 -10.47
C PRO A 102 13.12 -10.17 -9.53
N MET A 103 13.09 -9.88 -8.22
CA MET A 103 12.39 -10.67 -7.19
C MET A 103 10.86 -10.49 -7.25
N PRO A 104 10.05 -11.38 -6.64
CA PRO A 104 8.60 -11.33 -6.71
C PRO A 104 8.02 -9.95 -6.37
N GLU A 105 7.05 -9.50 -7.16
CA GLU A 105 6.45 -8.17 -7.03
C GLU A 105 5.63 -8.09 -5.73
N HIS A 106 6.04 -7.25 -4.79
CA HIS A 106 5.36 -7.08 -3.51
C HIS A 106 5.48 -5.65 -2.99
N THR A 107 4.53 -5.26 -2.16
CA THR A 107 4.49 -3.98 -1.48
C THR A 107 4.49 -4.24 0.02
N ILE A 108 5.52 -3.74 0.69
CA ILE A 108 5.62 -3.76 2.14
C ILE A 108 5.18 -2.40 2.65
N ILE A 109 4.21 -2.39 3.55
CA ILE A 109 3.70 -1.18 4.19
C ILE A 109 4.04 -1.31 5.67
N LYS A 110 4.82 -0.36 6.17
CA LYS A 110 5.19 -0.27 7.58
C LYS A 110 4.42 0.89 8.20
N ILE A 111 3.74 0.60 9.29
CA ILE A 111 2.94 1.59 10.02
C ILE A 111 3.52 1.70 11.43
N MET A 112 3.93 2.91 11.78
CA MET A 112 4.58 3.24 13.04
C MET A 112 3.69 4.22 13.81
N PRO A 113 3.13 3.85 14.96
CA PRO A 113 2.40 4.78 15.82
C PRO A 113 3.37 5.76 16.48
N PHE A 114 2.93 7.00 16.62
CA PHE A 114 3.56 8.05 17.43
C PHE A 114 2.96 8.14 18.82
#